data_AF-A0A5K8A353-F1
#
_entry.id   AF-A0A5K8A353-F1
#
_cell.length_a   1.000
_cell.length_b   1.000
_cell.length_c   1.000
_cell.angle_alpha   90.00
_cell.angle_beta   90.00
_cell.angle_gamma   90.00
#
_symmetry.space_group_name_H-M   'P 1'
#
loop_
_entity.id
_entity.type
_entity.pdbx_description
1 polymer ?
#
loop_
_entity_poly.entity_id
_entity_poly.type
_entity_poly.pdbx_seq_one_letter_code
_entity_poly.pdbx_strand_id
1 'polypeptide(L)' 'MVSSDFNGRPLSSIVDAQTTYVVGNMVKVLSWYDNEAGYSNRMVDLATMIGKHL' A
#
# COMPACT_ATOMS: atom_id res chain seq x y z
N MET A 1 8.53 10.60 -5.55
CA MET A 1 8.59 10.22 -4.11
C MET A 1 9.63 9.12 -3.97
N VAL A 2 10.22 8.99 -2.80
CA VAL A 2 11.22 7.95 -2.46
C VAL A 2 10.80 7.22 -1.18
N SER A 3 11.49 6.14 -0.82
CA SER A 3 11.07 5.23 0.26
C SER A 3 10.76 5.93 1.59
N SER A 4 11.59 6.87 2.02
CA SER A 4 11.42 7.60 3.29
C SER A 4 10.15 8.45 3.36
N ASP A 5 9.58 8.83 2.21
CA ASP A 5 8.31 9.59 2.16
C ASP A 5 7.10 8.76 2.62
N PHE A 6 7.29 7.44 2.81
CA PHE A 6 6.24 6.49 3.18
C PHE A 6 6.42 5.90 4.58
N ASN A 7 7.46 6.28 5.32
CA ASN A 7 7.70 5.75 6.67
C ASN A 7 6.52 6.06 7.61
N GLY A 8 6.06 5.06 8.34
CA GLY A 8 4.95 5.13 9.29
C GLY A 8 3.57 5.23 8.63
N ARG A 9 3.46 5.06 7.32
CA ARG A 9 2.19 5.31 6.61
C ARG A 9 1.23 4.12 6.76
N PRO A 10 -0.02 4.33 7.20
CA PRO A 10 -0.94 3.24 7.53
C PRO A 10 -1.65 2.65 6.31
N LEU A 11 -1.46 3.22 5.12
CA LEU A 11 -2.09 2.77 3.90
C LEU A 11 -1.41 1.50 3.37
N SER A 12 -2.20 0.56 2.84
CA SER A 12 -1.68 -0.70 2.30
C SER A 12 -0.91 -0.57 1.00
N SER A 13 -1.24 0.45 0.21
CA SER A 13 -0.65 0.68 -1.10
C SER A 13 -0.95 2.11 -1.54
N ILE A 14 0.04 2.79 -2.10
CA ILE A 14 -0.04 4.16 -2.60
C ILE A 14 0.55 4.16 -3.99
N VAL A 15 -0.31 4.36 -5.00
CA VAL A 15 0.11 4.38 -6.41
C VAL A 15 0.98 5.60 -6.68
N ASP A 16 2.14 5.37 -7.29
CA ASP A 16 2.99 6.42 -7.83
C ASP A 16 2.62 6.70 -9.29
N ALA A 17 1.64 7.58 -9.47
CA ALA A 17 1.13 7.94 -10.79
C ALA A 17 2.20 8.58 -11.69
N GLN A 18 3.19 9.27 -11.10
CA GLN A 18 4.21 9.99 -11.88
C GLN A 18 5.19 9.04 -12.58
N THR A 19 5.37 7.83 -12.04
CA THR A 19 6.25 6.80 -12.63
C THR A 19 5.50 5.77 -13.48
N THR A 20 4.22 6.02 -13.76
CA THR A 20 3.42 5.19 -14.67
C THR A 20 3.94 5.34 -16.10
N TYR A 21 4.16 4.22 -16.79
CA TYR A 21 4.76 4.21 -18.12
C TYR A 21 4.06 3.23 -19.06
N VAL A 22 3.91 3.61 -20.33
CA VAL A 22 3.15 2.85 -21.33
C VAL A 22 4.04 2.52 -22.54
N VAL A 23 4.01 1.27 -23.00
CA VAL A 23 4.65 0.82 -24.25
C VAL A 23 3.64 -0.01 -25.04
N GLY A 24 3.09 0.56 -26.12
CA GLY A 24 2.02 -0.07 -26.88
C GLY A 24 0.81 -0.37 -25.99
N ASN A 25 0.46 -1.65 -25.86
CA ASN A 25 -0.64 -2.12 -25.01
C ASN A 25 -0.20 -2.56 -23.60
N MET A 26 1.06 -2.33 -23.22
CA MET A 26 1.59 -2.65 -21.89
C MET A 26 1.68 -1.40 -21.01
N VAL A 27 1.23 -1.52 -19.76
CA VAL A 27 1.31 -0.44 -18.76
C VAL A 27 2.09 -0.92 -17.55
N LYS A 28 3.14 -0.18 -17.18
CA LYS A 28 3.86 -0.33 -15.91
C LYS A 28 3.26 0.63 -14.89
N VAL A 29 2.76 0.09 -13.79
CA VAL A 29 2.25 0.84 -12.64
C VAL A 29 3.10 0.47 -11.42
N LEU A 30 3.43 1.45 -10.59
CA LEU A 30 4.19 1.26 -9.36
C LEU A 30 3.36 1.72 -8.16
N SER A 31 3.49 1.02 -7.04
CA SER A 31 2.89 1.43 -5.77
C SER A 31 3.84 1.21 -4.61
N TRP A 32 3.87 2.16 -3.68
CA TRP A 32 4.62 2.10 -2.44
C TRP A 32 3.75 1.61 -1.28
N TYR A 33 4.37 0.96 -0.31
CA TYR A 33 3.75 0.69 0.98
C TYR A 33 4.83 0.62 2.05
N ASP A 34 4.45 1.00 3.27
CA ASP A 34 5.27 0.73 4.43
C ASP A 34 5.02 -0.73 4.85
N ASN A 35 6.07 -1.54 4.84
CA ASN A 35 5.99 -2.96 5.14
C ASN A 35 5.77 -3.25 6.63
N GLU A 36 6.10 -2.31 7.52
CA GLU A 36 5.86 -2.43 8.95
C GLU A 36 4.49 -1.82 9.29
N ALA A 37 4.31 -0.52 9.03
CA ALA A 37 3.13 0.22 9.44
C ALA A 37 1.90 -0.15 8.60
N GLY A 38 2.02 -0.17 7.27
CA GLY A 38 0.91 -0.48 6.37
C GLY A 38 0.38 -1.90 6.58
N TYR A 39 1.29 -2.86 6.76
CA TYR A 39 0.95 -4.25 7.06
C TYR A 39 0.30 -4.39 8.45
N SER A 40 0.90 -3.84 9.50
CA SER A 40 0.39 -3.94 10.87
C SER A 40 -1.02 -3.36 10.98
N ASN A 41 -1.32 -2.25 10.30
CA ASN A 41 -2.66 -1.69 10.28
C ASN A 41 -3.69 -2.65 9.65
N ARG A 42 -3.35 -3.34 8.55
CA ARG A 42 -4.25 -4.35 7.96
C ARG A 42 -4.46 -5.56 8.85
N MET A 43 -3.45 -5.95 9.61
CA MET A 43 -3.60 -7.02 10.59
C MET A 43 -4.59 -6.66 11.70
N VAL A 44 -4.54 -5.42 12.20
CA VAL A 44 -5.50 -4.91 13.21
C VAL A 44 -6.91 -4.83 12.62
N ASP A 45 -7.06 -4.34 11.39
CA ASP A 45 -8.35 -4.28 10.70
C ASP A 45 -8.96 -5.69 10.55
N LEU A 46 -8.15 -6.68 10.14
CA LEU A 46 -8.56 -8.07 10.02
C LEU A 46 -8.98 -8.66 11.38
N ALA A 47 -8.18 -8.46 12.43
CA ALA A 47 -8.51 -8.93 13.77
C ALA A 47 -9.83 -8.31 14.27
N THR A 48 -10.04 -7.02 14.02
CA THR A 48 -11.29 -6.32 14.35
C THR A 48 -12.48 -6.86 13.57
N MET A 49 -12.28 -7.17 12.28
CA MET A 49 -13.32 -7.77 11.45
C MET A 49 -13.72 -9.15 11.98
N ILE A 50 -12.76 -10.01 12.30
CA ILE A 50 -13.03 -11.35 12.87
C ILE A 50 -13.68 -11.22 14.25
N GLY A 51 -13.19 -10.33 15.09
CA GLY A 51 -13.74 -10.10 16.44
C GLY A 51 -15.20 -9.65 16.44
N LYS A 52 -15.70 -9.01 15.37
CA LYS A 52 -17.13 -8.68 15.20
C LYS A 52 -18.01 -9.89 14.87
N HIS A 53 -17.40 -11.00 14.47
CA HIS A 53 -18.08 -12.24 14.09
C HIS A 53 -17.94 -13.35 15.15
N LEU A 54 -17.33 -13.04 16.30
CA LEU A 54 -17.28 -13.89 17.50
C LEU A 54 -18.37 -13.46 18.48
#